data_AF-A0A355M204-F1
#
_entry.id   AF-A0A355M204-F1
#
_cell.length_a   1.000
_cell.length_b   1.000
_cell.length_c   1.000
_cell.angle_alpha   90.00
_cell.angle_beta   90.00
_cell.angle_gamma   90.00
#
_symmetry.space_group_name_H-M   'P 1'
#
loop_
_entity.id
_entity.type
_entity.pdbx_description
1 polymer ?
#
loop_
_entity_poly.entity_id
_entity_poly.type
_entity_poly.pdbx_seq_one_letter_code
_entity_poly.pdbx_strand_id
1 'polypeptide(L)'
;MNKLSIFIATVILGAASISFGAEQQVSSTASTPAVASSSTPFRIGVWPGVWEWPSGMNVYGFSLGLPSTYDSGNEYVAGLDLAILESSSNVKGAQIALMITGKKSDGLQVSVANIVSLFDGVQIGVYNDFKDSAGLQIGVINKGTSSKGVQIGLINMLDNGFFPTFPLFNFSPSKK
;
A
#
# COMPACT_ATOMS: atom_id res chain seq x y z
N MET A 1 39.94 -16.07 -9.61
CA MET A 1 38.91 -16.72 -8.77
C MET A 1 37.74 -15.73 -8.69
N ASN A 2 36.92 -15.58 -9.73
CA ASN A 2 35.77 -16.43 -10.11
C ASN A 2 34.64 -16.23 -9.07
N LYS A 3 33.47 -15.63 -9.33
CA LYS A 3 32.68 -15.60 -10.58
C LYS A 3 31.83 -14.33 -10.70
N LEU A 4 32.04 -13.64 -11.81
CA LEU A 4 31.02 -12.98 -12.62
C LEU A 4 30.08 -14.06 -13.18
N SER A 5 28.77 -14.02 -12.93
CA SER A 5 27.71 -14.62 -13.77
C SER A 5 26.30 -14.47 -13.18
N ILE A 6 25.42 -13.83 -13.96
CA ILE A 6 23.99 -14.13 -14.15
C ILE A 6 23.03 -13.70 -13.02
N PHE A 7 22.20 -12.68 -13.29
CA PHE A 7 20.73 -12.84 -13.38
C PHE A 7 20.10 -11.58 -14.01
N ILE A 8 19.98 -11.57 -15.35
CA ILE A 8 18.95 -10.82 -16.07
C ILE A 8 17.77 -11.80 -16.19
N ALA A 9 16.76 -11.62 -15.35
CA ALA A 9 15.39 -12.18 -15.37
C ALA A 9 14.83 -11.80 -13.98
N THR A 10 13.78 -11.01 -13.82
CA THR A 10 12.41 -11.40 -14.17
C THR A 10 11.56 -10.14 -14.28
N VAL A 11 11.17 -9.81 -15.50
CA VAL A 11 9.90 -9.16 -15.81
C VAL A 11 8.89 -10.31 -15.89
N ILE A 12 7.75 -10.17 -15.19
CA ILE A 12 6.51 -10.98 -15.25
C ILE A 12 6.31 -12.10 -14.21
N LEU A 13 5.22 -11.92 -13.44
CA LEU A 13 4.38 -12.88 -12.71
C LEU A 13 5.00 -13.74 -11.59
N GLY A 14 4.47 -13.55 -10.37
CA GLY A 14 4.40 -14.63 -9.37
C GLY A 14 4.69 -14.21 -7.94
N ALA A 15 3.68 -13.72 -7.22
CA ALA A 15 3.63 -13.83 -5.76
C ALA A 15 2.17 -13.79 -5.26
N ALA A 16 1.38 -14.75 -5.72
CA ALA A 16 0.30 -15.27 -4.90
C ALA A 16 0.95 -16.10 -3.79
N SER A 17 1.19 -15.48 -2.64
CA SER A 17 1.60 -16.19 -1.41
C SER A 17 0.43 -16.16 -0.44
N ILE A 18 -0.39 -17.20 -0.53
CA ILE A 18 -1.37 -17.58 0.48
C ILE A 18 -0.56 -18.01 1.70
N SER A 19 -0.69 -17.33 2.83
CA SER A 19 -0.20 -17.83 4.11
C SER A 19 -1.38 -17.99 5.06
N PHE A 20 -1.85 -19.23 5.17
CA PHE A 20 -2.68 -19.71 6.26
C PHE A 20 -1.80 -19.89 7.50
N GLY A 21 -2.19 -19.29 8.62
CA GLY A 21 -1.59 -19.49 9.93
C GLY A 21 -2.63 -19.16 11.00
N ALA A 22 -3.06 -20.18 11.73
CA ALA A 22 -4.15 -20.14 12.72
C ALA A 22 -3.83 -19.27 13.95
N GLU A 23 -4.89 -18.81 14.59
CA GLU A 23 -4.93 -17.97 15.79
C GLU A 23 -4.15 -18.52 17.00
N GLN A 24 -3.52 -17.63 17.76
CA GLN A 24 -3.38 -17.78 19.21
C GLN A 24 -3.75 -16.47 19.91
N GLN A 25 -4.82 -16.56 20.70
CA GLN A 25 -5.28 -15.55 21.64
C GLN A 25 -4.60 -15.82 23.00
N VAL A 26 -3.84 -14.87 23.54
CA VAL A 26 -3.49 -14.82 24.97
C VAL A 26 -3.64 -13.38 25.44
N SER A 27 -4.60 -13.18 26.34
CA SER A 27 -4.80 -11.96 27.12
C SER A 27 -4.02 -12.07 28.43
N SER A 28 -3.09 -11.16 28.71
CA SER A 28 -2.82 -10.72 30.08
C SER A 28 -2.06 -9.39 30.13
N THR A 29 -2.49 -8.59 31.09
CA THR A 29 -2.17 -7.20 31.39
C THR A 29 -0.69 -7.02 31.79
N ALA A 30 0.06 -6.16 31.09
CA ALA A 30 1.31 -5.60 31.59
C ALA A 30 1.58 -4.25 30.90
N SER A 31 1.34 -3.15 31.61
CA SER A 31 1.80 -1.81 31.24
C SER A 31 3.33 -1.82 31.10
N THR A 32 3.81 -1.92 29.87
CA THR A 32 5.22 -1.84 29.50
C THR A 32 5.46 -0.47 28.87
N PRO A 33 6.48 0.27 29.31
CA PRO A 33 6.58 1.70 29.10
C PRO A 33 6.64 2.03 27.61
N ALA A 34 6.03 3.16 27.24
CA ALA A 34 6.09 3.72 25.90
C ALA A 34 7.56 3.78 25.44
N VAL A 35 7.96 2.80 24.62
CA VAL A 35 9.20 2.87 23.85
C VAL A 35 9.06 4.14 23.03
N ALA A 36 9.89 5.14 23.32
CA ALA A 36 9.93 6.37 22.56
C ALA A 36 10.09 5.97 21.09
N SER A 37 9.01 6.15 20.32
CA SER A 37 8.96 5.78 18.92
C SER A 37 9.99 6.65 18.21
N SER A 38 11.15 6.05 17.90
CA SER A 38 12.23 6.75 17.24
C SER A 38 11.71 7.20 15.88
N SER A 39 11.60 8.51 15.72
CA SER A 39 10.97 9.15 14.57
C SER A 39 12.01 9.97 13.83
N THR A 40 11.94 9.94 12.50
CA THR A 40 12.79 10.74 11.63
C THR A 40 11.93 11.62 10.73
N PRO A 41 12.31 12.86 10.46
CA PRO A 41 11.59 13.70 9.52
C PRO A 41 11.80 13.27 8.06
N PHE A 42 12.84 12.49 7.76
CA PHE A 42 13.08 12.02 6.41
C PHE A 42 13.76 10.64 6.35
N ARG A 43 13.59 9.95 5.21
CA ARG A 43 14.21 8.66 4.91
C ARG A 43 14.58 8.57 3.43
N ILE A 44 15.74 7.97 3.15
CA ILE A 44 16.23 7.68 1.80
C ILE A 44 16.67 6.22 1.76
N GLY A 45 16.12 5.47 0.82
CA GLY A 45 16.54 4.11 0.47
C GLY A 45 17.15 4.09 -0.92
N VAL A 46 18.38 3.63 -1.05
CA VAL A 46 19.01 3.30 -2.33
C VAL A 46 19.27 1.81 -2.36
N TRP A 47 18.52 1.17 -3.24
CA TRP A 47 18.48 -0.26 -3.49
C TRP A 47 17.96 -1.06 -2.28
N PRO A 48 16.85 -1.81 -2.43
CA PRO A 48 16.26 -2.57 -1.34
C PRO A 48 17.26 -3.46 -0.63
N GLY A 49 17.38 -3.28 0.70
CA GLY A 49 18.26 -4.07 1.55
C GLY A 49 19.76 -3.77 1.44
N VAL A 50 20.20 -2.82 0.61
CA VAL A 50 21.62 -2.43 0.51
C VAL A 50 21.90 -1.17 1.30
N TRP A 51 21.18 -0.08 1.00
CA TRP A 51 21.37 1.18 1.71
C TRP A 51 20.04 1.83 2.04
N GLU A 52 19.80 2.01 3.32
CA GLU A 52 18.63 2.70 3.84
C GLU A 52 19.05 3.56 5.02
N TRP A 53 18.63 4.82 4.99
CA TRP A 53 18.91 5.72 6.07
C TRP A 53 17.75 6.70 6.29
N PRO A 54 17.19 6.77 7.50
CA PRO A 54 17.42 5.88 8.65
C PRO A 54 16.58 4.59 8.57
N SER A 55 17.12 3.47 9.04
CA SER A 55 16.43 2.18 9.13
C SER A 55 15.73 1.99 10.49
N GLY A 56 14.61 1.29 10.55
CA GLY A 56 14.00 0.88 11.83
C GLY A 56 13.18 1.97 12.52
N MET A 57 12.83 3.06 11.81
CA MET A 57 12.22 4.25 12.41
C MET A 57 10.95 4.68 11.68
N ASN A 58 10.01 5.27 12.41
CA ASN A 58 8.83 5.89 11.81
C ASN A 58 9.22 7.21 11.13
N VAL A 59 8.67 7.46 9.95
CA VAL A 59 9.02 8.66 9.17
C VAL A 59 7.87 9.65 9.25
N TYR A 60 8.13 10.86 9.75
CA TYR A 60 7.15 11.95 9.79
C TYR A 60 7.61 13.10 8.89
N GLY A 61 7.34 12.98 7.61
CA GLY A 61 7.79 13.95 6.62
C GLY A 61 7.97 13.32 5.26
N PHE A 62 9.21 13.07 4.85
CA PHE A 62 9.53 12.69 3.47
C PHE A 62 10.30 11.37 3.37
N SER A 63 9.86 10.47 2.50
CA SER A 63 10.52 9.20 2.22
C SER A 63 10.73 9.03 0.71
N LEU A 64 11.95 8.62 0.32
CA LEU A 64 12.31 8.34 -1.08
C LEU A 64 12.99 6.98 -1.18
N GLY A 65 12.43 6.07 -1.99
CA GLY A 65 12.99 4.75 -2.28
C GLY A 65 13.38 4.60 -3.75
N LEU A 66 14.62 4.21 -4.00
CA LEU A 66 15.17 3.97 -5.34
C LEU A 66 15.68 2.53 -5.46
N PRO A 67 15.04 1.62 -6.22
CA PRO A 67 13.78 1.79 -6.94
C PRO A 67 12.51 1.65 -6.08
N SER A 68 12.56 0.98 -4.93
CA SER A 68 11.39 0.75 -4.07
C SER A 68 11.66 1.17 -2.63
N THR A 69 10.59 1.44 -1.89
CA THR A 69 10.67 1.72 -0.46
C THR A 69 10.67 0.40 0.30
N TYR A 70 11.62 0.24 1.23
CA TYR A 70 11.71 -0.94 2.09
C TYR A 70 10.70 -0.80 3.24
N ASP A 71 10.05 -1.88 3.64
CA ASP A 71 9.18 -1.92 4.82
C ASP A 71 9.66 -3.07 5.73
N SER A 72 10.19 -2.71 6.91
CA SER A 72 10.59 -3.70 7.93
C SER A 72 9.40 -4.26 8.73
N GLY A 73 8.17 -3.92 8.37
CA GLY A 73 6.92 -4.51 8.86
C GLY A 73 6.26 -3.78 10.03
N ASN A 74 7.00 -2.97 10.78
CA ASN A 74 6.49 -2.17 11.91
C ASN A 74 6.64 -0.65 11.69
N GLU A 75 7.21 -0.24 10.56
CA GLU A 75 7.44 1.15 10.24
C GLU A 75 6.21 1.72 9.54
N TYR A 76 5.93 2.99 9.78
CA TYR A 76 4.95 3.73 9.00
C TYR A 76 5.51 5.09 8.60
N VAL A 77 5.01 5.59 7.47
CA VAL A 77 5.37 6.91 6.94
C VAL A 77 4.16 7.81 7.08
N ALA A 78 4.24 8.84 7.92
CA ALA A 78 3.27 9.91 8.00
C ALA A 78 3.78 11.12 7.19
N GLY A 79 3.34 11.26 5.94
CA GLY A 79 3.82 12.33 5.06
C GLY A 79 3.83 11.92 3.59
N LEU A 80 4.90 12.26 2.87
CA LEU A 80 5.07 11.97 1.44
C LEU A 80 6.03 10.78 1.27
N ASP A 81 5.59 9.72 0.60
CA ASP A 81 6.41 8.57 0.20
C ASP A 81 6.51 8.50 -1.33
N LEU A 82 7.75 8.46 -1.84
CA LEU A 82 8.05 8.41 -3.27
C LEU A 82 8.87 7.16 -3.57
N ALA A 83 8.47 6.40 -4.59
CA ALA A 83 9.24 5.29 -5.13
C ALA A 83 9.20 5.30 -6.66
N ILE A 84 10.20 4.68 -7.30
CA ILE A 84 10.16 4.51 -8.76
C ILE A 84 9.26 3.33 -9.11
N LEU A 85 9.50 2.17 -8.53
CA LEU A 85 8.82 0.93 -8.88
C LEU A 85 7.70 0.60 -7.90
N GLU A 86 8.04 0.45 -6.62
CA GLU A 86 7.11 -0.08 -5.63
C GLU A 86 7.16 0.69 -4.32
N SER A 87 5.98 1.05 -3.80
CA SER A 87 5.80 1.46 -2.42
C SER A 87 5.05 0.38 -1.65
N SER A 88 5.69 -0.17 -0.61
CA SER A 88 5.09 -1.22 0.25
C SER A 88 4.81 -0.76 1.68
N SER A 89 5.07 0.50 2.01
CA SER A 89 5.02 0.98 3.39
C SER A 89 3.60 1.35 3.84
N ASN A 90 3.31 1.23 5.14
CA ASN A 90 2.06 1.75 5.70
C ASN A 90 2.13 3.29 5.73
N VAL A 91 1.57 3.95 4.72
CA VAL A 91 1.61 5.42 4.64
C VAL A 91 0.29 6.05 5.09
N LYS A 92 0.42 7.08 5.91
CA LYS A 92 -0.60 8.08 6.24
C LYS A 92 -0.22 9.41 5.61
N GLY A 93 -0.72 9.70 4.42
CA GLY A 93 -0.33 10.91 3.68
C GLY A 93 -0.40 10.70 2.18
N ALA A 94 0.65 11.06 1.44
CA ALA A 94 0.68 10.94 -0.02
C ALA A 94 1.72 9.88 -0.45
N GLN A 95 1.33 8.99 -1.36
CA GLN A 95 2.20 8.00 -1.98
C GLN A 95 2.23 8.18 -3.49
N ILE A 96 3.43 8.15 -4.08
CA ILE A 96 3.59 8.15 -5.54
C ILE A 96 4.61 7.08 -5.93
N ALA A 97 4.17 6.12 -6.75
CA ALA A 97 5.00 5.04 -7.26
C ALA A 97 4.42 4.46 -8.56
N LEU A 98 5.14 3.63 -9.31
CA LEU A 98 4.51 2.89 -10.41
C LEU A 98 3.54 1.83 -9.89
N MET A 99 3.90 1.14 -8.81
CA MET A 99 3.03 0.21 -8.12
C MET A 99 2.99 0.51 -6.62
N ILE A 100 1.83 0.38 -6.02
CA ILE A 100 1.64 0.51 -4.57
C ILE A 100 1.01 -0.79 -4.09
N THR A 101 1.68 -1.49 -3.19
CA THR A 101 1.19 -2.73 -2.58
C THR A 101 1.08 -2.50 -1.09
N GLY A 102 -0.01 -2.89 -0.42
CA GLY A 102 -0.07 -2.65 1.02
C GLY A 102 -1.21 -3.36 1.73
N LYS A 103 -1.05 -3.52 3.04
CA LYS A 103 -2.14 -4.00 3.90
C LYS A 103 -3.06 -2.85 4.30
N LYS A 104 -2.49 -1.73 4.73
CA LYS A 104 -3.25 -0.56 5.16
C LYS A 104 -2.56 0.72 4.72
N SER A 105 -3.32 1.64 4.14
CA SER A 105 -2.83 2.99 3.88
C SER A 105 -3.96 4.00 3.92
N ASP A 106 -3.65 5.20 4.39
CA ASP A 106 -4.59 6.30 4.51
C ASP A 106 -4.03 7.53 3.76
N GLY A 107 -4.85 8.24 2.98
CA GLY A 107 -4.50 9.50 2.30
C GLY A 107 -4.59 9.45 0.77
N LEU A 108 -3.61 10.01 0.06
CA LEU A 108 -3.56 10.10 -1.41
C LEU A 108 -2.59 9.05 -1.97
N GLN A 109 -3.03 8.26 -2.94
CA GLN A 109 -2.18 7.32 -3.67
C GLN A 109 -2.25 7.62 -5.16
N VAL A 110 -1.10 7.79 -5.80
CA VAL A 110 -0.97 7.99 -7.24
C VAL A 110 -0.03 6.94 -7.79
N SER A 111 -0.55 6.00 -8.58
CA SER A 111 0.26 4.96 -9.20
C SER A 111 -0.32 4.43 -10.49
N VAL A 112 0.38 3.53 -11.18
CA VAL A 112 -0.20 2.78 -12.30
C VAL A 112 -1.08 1.66 -11.77
N ALA A 113 -0.62 0.95 -10.75
CA ALA A 113 -1.36 -0.13 -10.10
C ALA A 113 -1.34 0.01 -8.57
N ASN A 114 -2.52 0.17 -7.97
CA ASN A 114 -2.72 0.15 -6.52
C ASN A 114 -3.32 -1.21 -6.12
N ILE A 115 -2.67 -1.95 -5.23
CA ILE A 115 -3.13 -3.23 -4.68
C ILE A 115 -3.07 -3.12 -3.15
N VAL A 116 -4.14 -2.62 -2.55
CA VAL A 116 -4.16 -2.28 -1.11
C VAL A 116 -5.37 -2.92 -0.44
N SER A 117 -5.15 -3.73 0.59
CA SER A 117 -6.27 -4.43 1.26
C SER A 117 -7.24 -3.46 1.95
N LEU A 118 -6.73 -2.56 2.79
CA LEU A 118 -7.51 -1.58 3.53
C LEU A 118 -7.05 -0.17 3.15
N PHE A 119 -7.94 0.63 2.59
CA PHE A 119 -7.59 1.98 2.15
C PHE A 119 -8.60 3.04 2.59
N ASP A 120 -8.12 4.17 3.10
CA ASP A 120 -8.98 5.34 3.40
C ASP A 120 -8.41 6.61 2.75
N GLY A 121 -9.11 7.17 1.75
CA GLY A 121 -8.72 8.42 1.11
C GLY A 121 -8.97 8.46 -0.40
N VAL A 122 -7.99 8.94 -1.18
CA VAL A 122 -8.07 9.09 -2.63
C VAL A 122 -7.04 8.21 -3.33
N GLN A 123 -7.48 7.25 -4.13
CA GLN A 123 -6.64 6.43 -5.00
C GLN A 123 -6.79 6.90 -6.45
N ILE A 124 -5.66 7.11 -7.12
CA ILE A 124 -5.59 7.47 -8.53
C ILE A 124 -4.64 6.48 -9.20
N GLY A 125 -5.12 5.76 -10.22
CA GLY A 125 -4.26 4.91 -11.01
C GLY A 125 -4.93 4.23 -12.19
N VAL A 126 -4.20 3.44 -12.96
CA VAL A 126 -4.81 2.69 -14.08
C VAL A 126 -5.62 1.52 -13.53
N TYR A 127 -5.06 0.79 -12.58
CA TYR A 127 -5.69 -0.35 -11.92
C TYR A 127 -5.71 -0.14 -10.40
N ASN A 128 -6.89 -0.20 -9.79
CA ASN A 128 -7.06 -0.12 -8.34
C ASN A 128 -7.72 -1.42 -7.86
N ASP A 129 -7.06 -2.16 -6.97
CA ASP A 129 -7.56 -3.38 -6.33
C ASP A 129 -7.52 -3.22 -4.81
N PHE A 130 -8.67 -3.42 -4.16
CA PHE A 130 -8.80 -3.27 -2.73
C PHE A 130 -9.85 -4.21 -2.13
N LYS A 131 -9.69 -4.54 -0.86
CA LYS A 131 -10.70 -5.34 -0.14
C LYS A 131 -11.75 -4.44 0.47
N ASP A 132 -11.33 -3.51 1.32
CA ASP A 132 -12.17 -2.49 1.94
C ASP A 132 -11.58 -1.11 1.67
N SER A 133 -12.40 -0.21 1.12
CA SER A 133 -11.99 1.18 0.89
C SER A 133 -13.02 2.17 1.43
N ALA A 134 -12.55 3.28 2.00
CA ALA A 134 -13.35 4.47 2.23
C ALA A 134 -12.78 5.62 1.39
N GLY A 135 -13.63 6.38 0.70
CA GLY A 135 -13.21 7.54 -0.08
C GLY A 135 -13.35 7.42 -1.60
N LEU A 136 -12.45 8.02 -2.36
CA LEU A 136 -12.57 8.19 -3.81
C LEU A 136 -11.53 7.35 -4.54
N GLN A 137 -11.94 6.60 -5.54
CA GLN A 137 -11.03 5.84 -6.40
C GLN A 137 -11.23 6.24 -7.84
N ILE A 138 -10.15 6.61 -8.50
CA ILE A 138 -10.15 7.09 -9.87
C ILE A 138 -9.22 6.18 -10.64
N GLY A 139 -9.74 5.53 -11.68
CA GLY A 139 -8.88 4.73 -12.54
C GLY A 139 -9.53 4.19 -13.79
N VAL A 140 -8.78 3.41 -14.57
CA VAL A 140 -9.35 2.72 -15.75
C VAL A 140 -10.19 1.54 -15.27
N ILE A 141 -9.62 0.75 -14.37
CA ILE A 141 -10.26 -0.40 -13.73
C ILE A 141 -10.17 -0.21 -12.22
N ASN A 142 -11.33 -0.15 -11.57
CA ASN A 142 -11.44 -0.22 -10.12
C ASN A 142 -12.08 -1.55 -9.76
N LYS A 143 -11.48 -2.28 -8.83
CA LYS A 143 -11.97 -3.57 -8.35
C LYS A 143 -11.89 -3.63 -6.84
N GLY A 144 -12.98 -3.98 -6.19
CA GLY A 144 -12.90 -4.36 -4.79
C GLY A 144 -14.14 -5.01 -4.23
N THR A 145 -14.02 -5.48 -2.99
CA THR A 145 -15.11 -6.19 -2.32
C THR A 145 -16.08 -5.23 -1.64
N SER A 146 -15.55 -4.21 -0.95
CA SER A 146 -16.35 -3.32 -0.12
C SER A 146 -15.82 -1.89 -0.22
N SER A 147 -16.71 -0.94 -0.52
CA SER A 147 -16.36 0.48 -0.54
C SER A 147 -17.40 1.31 0.20
N LYS A 148 -16.95 2.26 1.03
CA LYS A 148 -17.75 3.33 1.65
C LYS A 148 -17.57 4.66 0.93
N GLY A 149 -17.40 4.62 -0.38
CA GLY A 149 -17.21 5.83 -1.17
C GLY A 149 -17.55 5.64 -2.64
N VAL A 150 -16.87 6.38 -3.51
CA VAL A 150 -17.17 6.46 -4.94
C VAL A 150 -15.98 5.96 -5.74
N GLN A 151 -16.25 5.10 -6.70
CA GLN A 151 -15.32 4.69 -7.74
C GLN A 151 -15.68 5.42 -9.02
N ILE A 152 -14.68 5.91 -9.74
CA ILE A 152 -14.81 6.57 -11.02
C ILE A 152 -13.81 5.89 -11.97
N GLY A 153 -14.30 5.34 -13.06
CA GLY A 153 -13.46 4.64 -14.00
C GLY A 153 -14.19 3.96 -15.13
N LEU A 154 -13.46 3.50 -16.14
CA LEU A 154 -14.09 2.83 -17.29
C LEU A 154 -14.81 1.54 -16.87
N ILE A 155 -14.19 0.77 -15.96
CA ILE A 155 -14.76 -0.46 -15.41
C ILE A 155 -14.66 -0.39 -13.88
N ASN A 156 -15.80 -0.43 -13.19
CA ASN A 156 -15.84 -0.42 -11.71
C ASN A 156 -16.53 -1.67 -11.20
N MET A 157 -15.76 -2.60 -10.64
CA MET A 157 -16.23 -3.85 -10.06
C MET A 157 -16.27 -3.69 -8.53
N LEU A 158 -17.46 -3.78 -7.96
CA LEU A 158 -17.66 -3.63 -6.52
C LEU A 158 -18.69 -4.63 -6.04
N ASP A 159 -18.28 -5.60 -5.22
CA ASP A 159 -19.19 -6.67 -4.76
C ASP A 159 -20.38 -6.11 -3.96
N ASN A 160 -20.15 -5.07 -3.15
CA ASN A 160 -21.19 -4.36 -2.41
C ASN A 160 -21.72 -3.09 -3.12
N GLY A 161 -21.40 -2.92 -4.40
CA GLY A 161 -21.78 -1.74 -5.17
C GLY A 161 -23.27 -1.70 -5.50
N PHE A 162 -23.72 -0.55 -6.00
CA PHE A 162 -25.07 -0.41 -6.55
C PHE A 162 -25.35 -1.47 -7.62
N PHE A 163 -24.33 -1.76 -8.44
CA PHE A 163 -24.24 -2.96 -9.27
C PHE A 163 -22.87 -3.62 -9.10
N PRO A 164 -22.74 -4.96 -9.24
CA PRO A 164 -21.46 -5.65 -9.15
C PRO A 164 -20.41 -5.15 -10.15
N THR A 165 -20.84 -4.67 -11.32
CA THR A 165 -19.97 -4.02 -12.30
C THR A 165 -20.74 -2.89 -12.96
N PHE A 166 -20.19 -1.67 -12.93
CA PHE A 166 -20.80 -0.51 -13.57
C PHE A 166 -19.74 0.34 -14.30
N PRO A 167 -20.02 0.79 -15.53
CA PRO A 167 -19.11 1.66 -16.25
C PRO A 167 -19.15 3.09 -15.71
N LEU A 168 -18.08 3.84 -15.90
CA LEU A 168 -17.89 5.26 -15.53
C LEU A 168 -17.84 5.55 -14.03
N PHE A 169 -18.74 5.00 -13.21
CA PHE A 169 -18.73 5.19 -11.77
C PHE A 169 -19.37 4.02 -11.01
N ASN A 170 -19.10 3.84 -9.72
CA ASN A 170 -19.85 2.92 -8.86
C ASN A 170 -19.78 3.40 -7.41
N PHE A 171 -20.76 3.06 -6.58
CA PHE A 171 -20.80 3.40 -5.17
C PHE A 171 -21.61 2.36 -4.40
N SER A 172 -21.32 2.18 -3.11
CA SER A 172 -22.14 1.33 -2.23
C SER A 172 -23.27 2.17 -1.64
N PRO A 173 -24.55 1.78 -1.81
CA PRO A 173 -25.63 2.34 -1.02
C PRO A 173 -25.40 1.96 0.45
N SER A 174 -25.26 2.95 1.34
CA SER A 174 -25.17 2.68 2.78
C SER A 174 -26.46 2.02 3.25
N LYS A 175 -26.39 0.83 3.86
CA LYS A 175 -27.53 0.28 4.59
C LYS A 175 -27.78 1.19 5.79
N LYS A 176 -28.91 1.90 5.78
CA LYS A 176 -29.42 2.63 6.95
C LYS A 176 -29.67 1.67 8.11
#